data_AF-A0A098YQ96-F1
#
_entry.id   AF-A0A098YQ96-F1
#
_cell.length_a   1.000
_cell.length_b   1.000
_cell.length_c   1.000
_cell.angle_alpha   90.00
_cell.angle_beta   90.00
_cell.angle_gamma   90.00
#
_symmetry.space_group_name_H-M   'P 1'
#
loop_
_entity.id
_entity.type
_entity.pdbx_description
1 polymer ?
#
loop_
_entity_poly.entity_id
_entity_poly.type
_entity_poly.pdbx_seq_one_letter_code
_entity_poly.pdbx_strand_id
1 'polypeptide(L)'
;MSTQFSLHQKVLHHVICKSYDATSPGLLNGSMGICITLYCLSERHCSKAIKTFADHLLDTCIGNISIDTSIGFSNGLCGIAWGIDFLLYRNYITGNSKKICEDIDKRISQICPQRLDCSLEYGLKGLLHYLLAHSYNSSYHSNSFNCDFLSEVYTLTCKMVATTLDEDMRYLCKNYIGWYNGETWDYTFCLNHFIKLDLREITEENYQLYPIQLKSGLCGYLINEYN
;
A
#
# COMPACT_ATOMS: atom_id res chain seq x y z
N MET A 1 -22.94 5.79 34.14
CA MET A 1 -23.32 4.89 33.04
C MET A 1 -22.04 4.39 32.40
N SER A 2 -21.66 3.13 32.62
CA SER A 2 -20.49 2.54 31.95
C SER A 2 -20.85 2.30 30.49
N THR A 3 -20.52 3.23 29.60
CA THR A 3 -20.55 2.98 28.16
C THR A 3 -19.44 2.00 27.84
N GLN A 4 -19.78 0.71 27.78
CA GLN A 4 -18.86 -0.34 27.36
C GLN A 4 -18.53 -0.10 25.88
N PHE A 5 -17.27 0.13 25.56
CA PHE A 5 -16.81 0.27 24.17
C PHE A 5 -17.11 -1.02 23.39
N SER A 6 -17.54 -0.88 22.14
CA SER A 6 -17.68 -2.03 21.22
C SER A 6 -16.31 -2.65 20.90
N LEU A 7 -16.28 -3.89 20.42
CA LEU A 7 -15.06 -4.53 19.93
C LEU A 7 -14.31 -3.63 18.92
N HIS A 8 -15.03 -3.10 17.93
CA HIS A 8 -14.45 -2.16 16.94
C HIS A 8 -13.77 -0.95 17.59
N GLN A 9 -14.41 -0.32 18.58
CA GLN A 9 -13.82 0.81 19.30
C GLN A 9 -12.60 0.40 20.12
N LYS A 10 -12.64 -0.76 20.78
CA LYS A 10 -11.51 -1.32 21.53
C LYS A 10 -10.31 -1.57 20.61
N VAL A 11 -10.56 -2.17 19.44
CA VAL A 11 -9.54 -2.46 18.44
C VAL A 11 -8.94 -1.16 17.87
N LEU A 12 -9.77 -0.19 17.51
CA LEU A 12 -9.31 1.12 17.05
C LEU A 12 -8.44 1.83 18.08
N HIS A 13 -8.89 1.90 19.34
CA HIS A 13 -8.10 2.51 20.41
C HIS A 13 -6.75 1.80 20.60
N HIS A 14 -6.75 0.46 20.54
CA HIS A 14 -5.52 -0.31 20.62
C HIS A 14 -4.57 -0.02 19.46
N VAL A 15 -5.08 0.05 18.22
CA VAL A 15 -4.28 0.45 17.04
C VAL A 15 -3.68 1.84 17.21
N ILE A 16 -4.47 2.82 17.68
CA ILE A 16 -3.98 4.19 17.94
C ILE A 16 -2.85 4.17 18.97
N CYS A 17 -3.06 3.51 20.12
CA CYS A 17 -2.07 3.41 21.20
C CYS A 17 -0.77 2.72 20.76
N LYS A 18 -0.85 1.77 19.83
CA LYS A 18 0.29 0.96 19.37
C LYS A 18 0.92 1.44 18.07
N SER A 19 0.34 2.43 17.41
CA SER A 19 0.77 2.88 16.07
C SER A 19 2.24 3.31 15.99
N TYR A 20 2.74 4.02 17.01
CA TYR A 20 4.15 4.45 17.07
C TYR A 20 5.13 3.34 17.46
N ASP A 21 4.64 2.15 17.88
CA ASP A 21 5.49 0.98 18.12
C ASP A 21 5.88 0.28 16.78
N ALA A 22 5.31 0.70 15.65
CA ALA A 22 5.63 0.14 14.34
C ALA A 22 7.07 0.47 13.93
N THR A 23 7.88 -0.56 13.73
CA THR A 23 9.32 -0.43 13.44
C THR A 23 9.65 -0.31 11.95
N SER A 24 8.70 -0.63 11.08
CA SER A 24 8.84 -0.58 9.62
C SER A 24 7.94 0.52 9.05
N PRO A 25 8.42 1.37 8.13
CA PRO A 25 7.57 2.34 7.44
C PRO A 25 6.63 1.70 6.39
N GLY A 26 6.74 0.40 6.13
CA GLY A 26 6.05 -0.25 5.01
C GLY A 26 4.53 -0.34 5.08
N LEU A 27 3.95 -0.82 3.97
CA LEU A 27 2.51 -0.88 3.78
C LEU A 27 1.84 -2.06 4.48
N LEU A 28 2.28 -3.29 4.20
CA LEU A 28 1.57 -4.49 4.64
C LEU A 28 1.78 -4.76 6.12
N ASN A 29 3.01 -4.54 6.58
CA ASN A 29 3.49 -4.91 7.91
C ASN A 29 4.05 -3.73 8.71
N GLY A 30 3.83 -2.49 8.25
CA GLY A 30 4.42 -1.28 8.82
C GLY A 30 3.43 -0.13 9.02
N SER A 31 3.97 1.04 9.35
CA SER A 31 3.20 2.23 9.72
C SER A 31 2.39 2.82 8.57
N MET A 32 2.79 2.65 7.30
CA MET A 32 1.98 3.14 6.17
C MET A 32 0.62 2.45 6.11
N GLY A 33 0.55 1.13 6.37
CA GLY A 33 -0.72 0.42 6.47
C GLY A 33 -1.61 0.96 7.59
N ILE A 34 -1.01 1.32 8.73
CA ILE A 34 -1.73 1.92 9.87
C ILE A 34 -2.24 3.32 9.48
N CYS A 35 -1.42 4.14 8.82
CA CYS A 35 -1.81 5.47 8.34
C CYS A 35 -3.06 5.38 7.46
N ILE A 36 -3.02 4.50 6.44
CA ILE A 36 -4.14 4.29 5.53
C ILE A 36 -5.41 3.86 6.28
N THR A 37 -5.28 2.92 7.22
CA THR A 37 -6.41 2.48 8.03
C THR A 37 -6.99 3.65 8.84
N LEU A 38 -6.16 4.46 9.48
CA LEU A 38 -6.62 5.60 10.27
C LEU A 38 -7.27 6.69 9.41
N TYR A 39 -6.76 6.98 8.21
CA TYR A 39 -7.44 7.88 7.28
C TYR A 39 -8.83 7.36 6.88
N CYS A 40 -8.93 6.08 6.50
CA CYS A 40 -10.21 5.44 6.18
C CYS A 40 -11.20 5.53 7.36
N LEU A 41 -10.74 5.31 8.59
CA LEU A 41 -11.58 5.44 9.78
C LEU A 41 -11.92 6.89 10.11
N SER A 42 -11.03 7.85 9.84
CA SER A 42 -11.30 9.27 10.06
C SER A 42 -12.44 9.77 9.18
N GLU A 43 -12.49 9.33 7.91
CA GLU A 43 -13.58 9.62 6.98
C GLU A 43 -14.87 8.96 7.47
N ARG A 44 -14.83 7.65 7.75
CA ARG A 44 -16.01 6.87 8.20
C ARG A 44 -16.65 7.41 9.48
N HIS A 45 -15.83 7.81 10.46
CA HIS A 45 -16.29 8.33 11.75
C HIS A 45 -16.46 9.86 11.76
N CYS A 46 -16.24 10.54 10.62
CA CYS A 46 -16.20 12.01 10.52
C CYS A 46 -15.30 12.65 11.61
N SER A 47 -14.20 11.98 11.96
CA SER A 47 -13.39 12.32 13.13
C SER A 47 -12.13 13.08 12.74
N LYS A 48 -12.15 14.39 12.99
CA LYS A 48 -10.97 15.25 12.81
C LYS A 48 -9.79 14.82 13.68
N ALA A 49 -10.06 14.31 14.89
CA ALA A 49 -9.01 13.85 15.79
C ALA A 49 -8.25 12.65 15.22
N ILE A 50 -8.96 11.67 14.64
CA ILE A 50 -8.31 10.52 13.97
C ILE A 50 -7.54 11.00 12.75
N LYS A 51 -8.08 11.95 11.97
CA LYS A 51 -7.38 12.51 10.82
C LYS A 51 -6.07 13.20 11.23
N THR A 52 -6.11 14.10 12.22
CA THR A 52 -4.91 14.78 12.72
C THR A 52 -3.86 13.79 13.23
N PHE A 53 -4.30 12.72 13.89
CA PHE A 53 -3.39 11.66 14.30
C PHE A 53 -2.78 10.93 13.09
N ALA A 54 -3.58 10.63 12.06
CA ALA A 54 -3.10 10.00 10.83
C ALA A 54 -2.10 10.90 10.08
N ASP A 55 -2.33 12.22 10.06
CA ASP A 55 -1.39 13.20 9.47
C ASP A 55 -0.02 13.14 10.18
N HIS A 56 0.01 13.18 11.52
CA HIS A 56 1.26 13.08 12.29
C HIS A 56 1.96 11.72 12.13
N LEU A 57 1.18 10.63 12.06
CA LEU A 57 1.72 9.30 11.85
C LEU A 57 2.31 9.17 10.44
N LEU A 58 1.69 9.79 9.43
CA LEU A 58 2.20 9.82 8.06
C LEU A 58 3.53 10.57 7.98
N ASP A 59 3.64 11.74 8.61
CA ASP A 59 4.91 12.49 8.68
C ASP A 59 6.03 11.64 9.31
N THR A 60 5.71 10.94 10.40
CA THR A 60 6.65 10.03 11.08
C THR A 60 7.02 8.86 10.18
N CYS A 61 6.04 8.26 9.49
CA CYS A 61 6.23 7.16 8.56
C CYS A 61 7.18 7.53 7.43
N ILE A 62 6.99 8.71 6.82
CA ILE A 62 7.84 9.22 5.73
C ILE A 62 9.23 9.57 6.27
N GLY A 63 9.31 10.20 7.45
CA GLY A 63 10.59 10.52 8.11
C GLY A 63 11.44 9.30 8.47
N ASN A 64 10.82 8.13 8.64
CA ASN A 64 11.51 6.87 8.92
C ASN A 64 12.02 6.13 7.68
N ILE A 65 11.79 6.66 6.47
CA ILE A 65 12.36 6.08 5.25
C ILE A 65 13.87 6.30 5.26
N SER A 66 14.62 5.20 5.29
CA SER A 66 16.08 5.21 5.28
C SER A 66 16.65 4.73 3.94
N ILE A 67 17.96 4.90 3.76
CA ILE A 67 18.69 4.36 2.61
C ILE A 67 18.63 2.82 2.55
N ASP A 68 18.49 2.17 3.70
CA ASP A 68 18.39 0.71 3.83
C ASP A 68 16.96 0.18 3.65
N THR A 69 15.98 1.06 3.50
CA THR A 69 14.59 0.65 3.26
C THR A 69 14.52 -0.16 1.98
N SER A 70 14.01 -1.40 2.09
CA SER A 70 13.93 -2.32 0.97
C SER A 70 13.05 -1.78 -0.15
N ILE A 71 13.17 -2.32 -1.36
CA ILE A 71 12.32 -1.91 -2.49
C ILE A 71 10.93 -2.58 -2.46
N GLY A 72 10.76 -3.66 -1.69
CA GLY A 72 9.57 -4.50 -1.71
C GLY A 72 8.26 -3.78 -1.37
N PHE A 73 7.14 -4.43 -1.70
CA PHE A 73 5.80 -3.90 -1.42
C PHE A 73 5.40 -4.03 0.05
N SER A 74 5.86 -5.09 0.74
CA SER A 74 5.41 -5.37 2.11
C SER A 74 5.95 -4.36 3.13
N ASN A 75 7.27 -4.18 3.11
CA ASN A 75 8.04 -3.41 4.09
C ASN A 75 8.92 -2.33 3.44
N GLY A 76 8.68 -2.02 2.17
CA GLY A 76 9.61 -1.25 1.36
C GLY A 76 8.96 -0.15 0.56
N LEU A 77 9.80 0.47 -0.28
CA LEU A 77 9.48 1.70 -1.01
C LEU A 77 8.27 1.55 -1.93
N CYS A 78 8.12 0.43 -2.65
CA CYS A 78 6.95 0.22 -3.51
C CYS A 78 5.65 0.29 -2.71
N GLY A 79 5.60 -0.30 -1.52
CA GLY A 79 4.40 -0.26 -0.67
C GLY A 79 4.14 1.14 -0.10
N ILE A 80 5.20 1.82 0.31
CA ILE A 80 5.11 3.17 0.86
C ILE A 80 4.58 4.15 -0.20
N ALA A 81 5.18 4.14 -1.39
CA ALA A 81 4.76 5.01 -2.48
C ALA A 81 3.37 4.64 -3.01
N TRP A 82 3.04 3.34 -3.09
CA TRP A 82 1.67 2.91 -3.36
C TRP A 82 0.66 3.47 -2.33
N GLY A 83 1.06 3.47 -1.04
CA GLY A 83 0.25 4.05 0.03
C GLY A 83 0.03 5.55 -0.14
N ILE A 84 1.06 6.30 -0.52
CA ILE A 84 0.94 7.74 -0.84
C ILE A 84 -0.03 7.96 -2.00
N ASP A 85 0.12 7.17 -3.07
CA ASP A 85 -0.78 7.21 -4.22
C ASP A 85 -2.23 6.88 -3.85
N PHE A 86 -2.44 5.90 -2.96
CA PHE A 86 -3.76 5.60 -2.42
C PHE A 86 -4.37 6.79 -1.66
N LEU A 87 -3.59 7.43 -0.79
CA LEU A 87 -4.05 8.57 0.01
C LEU A 87 -4.40 9.78 -0.88
N LEU A 88 -3.64 10.02 -1.95
CA LEU A 88 -3.91 11.05 -2.96
C LEU A 88 -5.17 10.72 -3.76
N TYR A 89 -5.30 9.50 -4.25
CA TYR A 89 -6.48 9.03 -4.99
C TYR A 89 -7.77 9.22 -4.18
N ARG A 90 -7.71 8.96 -2.87
CA ARG A 90 -8.84 9.15 -1.94
C ARG A 90 -9.04 10.59 -1.48
N ASN A 91 -8.21 11.55 -1.92
CA ASN A 91 -8.21 12.94 -1.46
C ASN A 91 -8.04 13.09 0.06
N TYR A 92 -7.41 12.12 0.73
CA TYR A 92 -7.09 12.23 2.16
C TYR A 92 -5.98 13.23 2.41
N ILE A 93 -5.01 13.25 1.49
CA ILE A 93 -3.91 14.22 1.42
C ILE A 93 -3.93 14.93 0.05
N THR A 94 -3.24 16.07 -0.03
CA THR A 94 -3.10 16.84 -1.27
C THR A 94 -1.63 16.91 -1.67
N GLY A 95 -1.35 16.85 -2.97
CA GLY A 95 0.00 17.00 -3.46
C GLY A 95 0.16 16.46 -4.87
N ASN A 96 1.40 16.45 -5.36
CA ASN A 96 1.75 15.86 -6.64
C ASN A 96 2.56 14.58 -6.37
N SER A 97 1.97 13.42 -6.68
CA SER A 97 2.59 12.12 -6.45
C SER A 97 4.00 12.04 -7.03
N LYS A 98 4.21 12.52 -8.26
CA LYS A 98 5.53 12.54 -8.92
C LYS A 98 6.58 13.30 -8.13
N LYS A 99 6.22 14.40 -7.47
CA LYS A 99 7.16 15.16 -6.64
C LYS A 99 7.40 14.48 -5.30
N ILE A 100 6.35 13.92 -4.70
CA ILE A 100 6.43 13.28 -3.39
C ILE A 100 7.26 11.98 -3.48
N CYS A 101 7.09 11.22 -4.55
CA CYS A 101 7.75 9.92 -4.75
C CYS A 101 9.04 10.00 -5.56
N GLU A 102 9.53 11.18 -5.95
CA GLU A 102 10.65 11.33 -6.89
C GLU A 102 11.91 10.53 -6.47
N ASP A 103 12.30 10.62 -5.20
CA ASP A 103 13.48 9.91 -4.69
C ASP A 103 13.23 8.41 -4.53
N ILE A 104 11.98 8.02 -4.27
CA ILE A 104 11.56 6.62 -4.26
C ILE A 104 11.64 6.04 -5.68
N ASP A 105 11.13 6.76 -6.68
CA ASP A 105 11.14 6.35 -8.09
C ASP A 105 12.56 6.15 -8.60
N LYS A 106 13.47 7.09 -8.29
CA LYS A 106 14.89 6.96 -8.60
C LYS A 106 15.48 5.68 -8.01
N ARG A 107 15.21 5.37 -6.73
CA ARG A 107 15.72 4.16 -6.06
C ARG A 107 15.12 2.88 -6.65
N ILE A 108 13.83 2.88 -6.97
CA ILE A 108 13.17 1.74 -7.60
C ILE A 108 13.73 1.50 -9.01
N SER A 109 14.00 2.57 -9.78
CA SER A 109 14.54 2.48 -11.14
C SER A 109 15.96 1.90 -11.23
N GLN A 110 16.68 1.82 -10.10
CA GLN A 110 18.04 1.29 -10.03
C GLN A 110 18.12 -0.23 -9.83
N ILE A 111 16.99 -0.88 -9.54
CA ILE A 111 16.97 -2.35 -9.41
C ILE A 111 17.04 -3.00 -10.79
N CYS A 112 17.43 -4.27 -10.83
CA CYS A 112 17.27 -5.12 -12.01
C CYS A 112 15.96 -5.91 -11.88
N PRO A 113 14.88 -5.57 -12.63
CA PRO A 113 13.58 -6.25 -12.54
C PRO A 113 13.66 -7.76 -12.78
N GLN A 114 14.64 -8.21 -13.58
CA GLN A 114 14.81 -9.63 -13.91
C GLN A 114 15.22 -10.50 -12.70
N ARG A 115 15.70 -9.87 -11.62
CA ARG A 115 16.10 -10.55 -10.38
C ARG A 115 14.99 -10.65 -9.35
N LEU A 116 13.83 -10.04 -9.62
CA LEU A 116 12.67 -10.11 -8.75
C LEU A 116 11.98 -11.47 -8.88
N ASP A 117 11.49 -11.99 -7.76
CA ASP A 117 10.55 -13.11 -7.79
C ASP A 117 9.15 -12.63 -8.24
N CYS A 118 8.17 -13.53 -8.27
CA CYS A 118 6.79 -13.18 -8.63
C CYS A 118 5.92 -12.79 -7.42
N SER A 119 6.48 -12.67 -6.22
CA SER A 119 5.71 -12.41 -5.00
C SER A 119 5.13 -11.00 -4.97
N LEU A 120 4.05 -10.82 -4.20
CA LEU A 120 3.53 -9.49 -3.90
C LEU A 120 4.54 -8.74 -3.02
N GLU A 121 5.06 -9.40 -1.99
CA GLU A 121 5.80 -8.76 -0.90
C GLU A 121 7.14 -8.18 -1.34
N TYR A 122 7.85 -8.86 -2.25
CA TYR A 122 9.22 -8.51 -2.64
C TYR A 122 9.44 -8.51 -4.16
N GLY A 123 8.46 -8.97 -4.93
CA GLY A 123 8.62 -9.32 -6.33
C GLY A 123 7.96 -8.38 -7.33
N LEU A 124 7.87 -8.88 -8.56
CA LEU A 124 7.29 -8.20 -9.70
C LEU A 124 5.81 -7.85 -9.45
N LYS A 125 5.04 -8.68 -8.76
CA LYS A 125 3.61 -8.40 -8.48
C LYS A 125 3.46 -7.10 -7.67
N GLY A 126 4.27 -6.94 -6.63
CA GLY A 126 4.32 -5.71 -5.83
C GLY A 126 4.79 -4.49 -6.62
N LEU A 127 5.82 -4.66 -7.46
CA LEU A 127 6.30 -3.59 -8.33
C LEU A 127 5.20 -3.13 -9.31
N LEU A 128 4.48 -4.06 -9.93
CA LEU A 128 3.40 -3.72 -10.88
C LEU A 128 2.25 -2.97 -10.21
N HIS A 129 1.87 -3.35 -8.98
CA HIS A 129 0.89 -2.57 -8.22
C HIS A 129 1.32 -1.12 -8.06
N TYR A 130 2.60 -0.89 -7.73
CA TYR A 130 3.10 0.47 -7.60
C TYR A 130 3.12 1.21 -8.93
N LEU A 131 3.71 0.63 -9.98
CA LEU A 131 3.83 1.30 -11.28
C LEU A 131 2.47 1.68 -11.87
N LEU A 132 1.47 0.80 -11.77
CA LEU A 132 0.11 1.09 -12.25
C LEU A 132 -0.60 2.14 -11.40
N ALA A 133 -0.51 2.05 -10.07
CA ALA A 133 -1.07 3.04 -9.15
C ALA A 133 -0.48 4.44 -9.40
N HIS A 134 0.84 4.53 -9.52
CA HIS A 134 1.54 5.79 -9.75
C HIS A 134 1.15 6.41 -11.10
N SER A 135 1.05 5.57 -12.12
CA SER A 135 0.62 5.96 -13.47
C SER A 135 -0.81 6.48 -13.53
N TYR A 136 -1.69 5.99 -12.65
CA TYR A 136 -3.08 6.40 -12.60
C TYR A 136 -3.21 7.83 -12.07
N ASN A 137 -2.44 8.15 -11.03
CA ASN A 137 -2.44 9.47 -10.40
C ASN A 137 -1.66 10.52 -11.20
N SER A 138 -0.68 10.11 -12.00
CA SER A 138 0.05 11.00 -12.90
C SER A 138 -0.53 10.90 -14.31
N SER A 139 -1.49 11.77 -14.67
CA SER A 139 -1.90 11.93 -16.08
C SER A 139 -0.65 12.11 -16.94
N TYR A 140 -0.50 11.20 -17.91
CA TYR A 140 0.78 10.73 -18.38
C TYR A 140 1.56 11.76 -19.21
N HIS A 141 2.87 11.86 -18.91
CA HIS A 141 4.03 12.15 -19.77
C HIS A 141 5.07 12.97 -18.98
N SER A 142 6.11 12.29 -18.48
CA SER A 142 7.50 12.77 -18.28
C SER A 142 8.13 12.26 -16.97
N ASN A 143 9.26 11.59 -17.11
CA ASN A 143 10.47 11.70 -16.26
C ASN A 143 10.57 11.01 -14.88
N SER A 144 9.59 10.26 -14.35
CA SER A 144 9.80 9.60 -13.03
C SER A 144 10.70 8.37 -13.12
N PHE A 145 10.51 7.53 -14.15
CA PHE A 145 11.29 6.32 -14.40
C PHE A 145 12.06 6.42 -15.72
N ASN A 146 13.27 5.83 -15.76
CA ASN A 146 14.04 5.70 -17.01
C ASN A 146 13.32 4.72 -17.97
N CYS A 147 13.31 5.05 -19.26
CA CYS A 147 12.77 4.21 -20.33
C CYS A 147 13.34 2.79 -20.32
N ASP A 148 14.64 2.63 -20.02
CA ASP A 148 15.27 1.31 -19.96
C ASP A 148 14.60 0.42 -18.91
N PHE A 149 14.43 0.94 -17.69
CA PHE A 149 13.76 0.22 -16.59
C PHE A 149 12.33 -0.18 -16.96
N LEU A 150 11.55 0.73 -17.53
CA LEU A 150 10.17 0.44 -17.93
C LEU A 150 10.10 -0.62 -19.04
N SER A 151 11.05 -0.60 -19.98
CA SER A 151 11.15 -1.57 -21.08
C SER A 151 11.54 -2.97 -20.58
N GLU A 152 12.38 -3.06 -19.55
CA GLU A 152 12.72 -4.33 -18.90
C GLU A 152 11.51 -4.94 -18.19
N VAL A 153 10.76 -4.13 -17.43
CA VAL A 153 9.51 -4.56 -16.79
C VAL A 153 8.51 -5.00 -17.86
N TYR A 154 8.37 -4.25 -18.95
CA TYR A 154 7.50 -4.62 -20.08
C TYR A 154 7.86 -6.00 -20.63
N THR A 155 9.13 -6.24 -20.94
CA THR A 155 9.61 -7.53 -21.44
C THR A 155 9.30 -8.68 -20.49
N LEU A 156 9.43 -8.46 -19.17
CA LEU A 156 9.07 -9.46 -18.16
C LEU A 156 7.57 -9.71 -18.11
N THR A 157 6.75 -8.67 -18.16
CA THR A 157 5.29 -8.82 -18.16
C THR A 157 4.78 -9.57 -19.39
N CYS A 158 5.34 -9.34 -20.58
CA CYS A 158 5.00 -10.09 -21.79
C CYS A 158 5.32 -11.59 -21.67
N LYS A 159 6.44 -11.93 -21.03
CA LYS A 159 6.77 -13.34 -20.75
C LYS A 159 5.82 -13.93 -19.71
N MET A 160 5.59 -13.20 -18.62
CA MET A 160 4.81 -13.67 -17.47
C MET A 160 3.33 -13.87 -17.80
N VAL A 161 2.72 -12.96 -18.58
CA VAL A 161 1.29 -13.03 -18.93
C VAL A 161 0.94 -14.29 -19.71
N ALA A 162 1.90 -14.83 -20.48
CA ALA A 162 1.74 -16.06 -21.26
C ALA A 162 1.80 -17.34 -20.40
N THR A 163 2.44 -17.29 -19.23
CA THR A 163 2.75 -18.48 -18.43
C THR A 163 2.07 -18.52 -17.06
N THR A 164 1.69 -17.38 -16.50
CA THR A 164 1.16 -17.31 -15.13
C THR A 164 -0.23 -17.93 -15.01
N LEU A 165 -0.46 -18.71 -13.95
CA LEU A 165 -1.79 -19.19 -13.54
C LEU A 165 -2.45 -18.28 -12.48
N ASP A 166 -1.69 -17.35 -11.87
CA ASP A 166 -2.22 -16.35 -10.94
C ASP A 166 -2.99 -15.28 -11.75
N GLU A 167 -4.31 -15.19 -11.52
CA GLU A 167 -5.21 -14.28 -12.22
C GLU A 167 -4.90 -12.80 -11.91
N ASP A 168 -4.56 -12.46 -10.66
CA ASP A 168 -4.15 -11.10 -10.31
C ASP A 168 -2.87 -10.72 -11.04
N MET A 169 -1.89 -11.63 -11.07
CA MET A 169 -0.63 -11.39 -11.78
C MET A 169 -0.88 -11.19 -13.26
N ARG A 170 -1.77 -11.99 -13.85
CA ARG A 170 -2.19 -11.86 -15.25
C ARG A 170 -2.85 -10.50 -15.50
N TYR A 171 -3.76 -10.08 -14.62
CA TYR A 171 -4.42 -8.78 -14.69
C TYR A 171 -3.40 -7.63 -14.64
N LEU A 172 -2.47 -7.64 -13.68
CA LEU A 172 -1.43 -6.61 -13.56
C LEU A 172 -0.52 -6.56 -14.78
N CYS A 173 -0.09 -7.73 -15.29
CA CYS A 173 0.72 -7.78 -16.50
C CYS A 173 -0.02 -7.20 -17.71
N LYS A 174 -1.29 -7.57 -17.92
CA LYS A 174 -2.09 -7.04 -19.03
C LYS A 174 -2.24 -5.52 -18.96
N ASN A 175 -2.55 -4.97 -17.79
CA ASN A 175 -2.72 -3.52 -17.64
C ASN A 175 -1.39 -2.78 -17.80
N TYR A 176 -0.28 -3.35 -17.33
CA TYR A 176 1.03 -2.75 -17.54
C TYR A 176 1.44 -2.75 -19.02
N ILE A 177 1.19 -3.86 -19.74
CA ILE A 177 1.41 -3.95 -21.19
C ILE A 177 0.56 -2.91 -21.93
N GLY A 178 -0.74 -2.83 -21.61
CA GLY A 178 -1.64 -1.87 -22.23
C GLY A 178 -1.19 -0.43 -21.99
N TRP A 179 -0.88 -0.10 -20.74
CA TRP A 179 -0.31 1.20 -20.37
C TRP A 179 0.97 1.54 -21.14
N TYR A 180 1.92 0.62 -21.20
CA TYR A 180 3.20 0.83 -21.87
C TYR A 180 3.03 1.08 -23.37
N ASN A 181 2.07 0.41 -24.01
CA ASN A 181 1.76 0.55 -25.43
C ASN A 181 0.87 1.77 -25.75
N GLY A 182 0.39 2.50 -24.74
CA GLY A 182 -0.60 3.57 -24.92
C GLY A 182 -2.00 3.06 -25.29
N GLU A 183 -2.30 1.81 -24.97
CA GLU A 183 -3.63 1.19 -25.11
C GLU A 183 -4.50 1.49 -23.89
N THR A 184 -5.76 1.04 -23.91
CA THR A 184 -6.64 1.13 -22.75
C THR A 184 -6.18 0.20 -21.63
N TRP A 185 -6.10 0.73 -20.42
CA TRP A 185 -5.75 -0.01 -19.20
C TRP A 185 -6.54 0.58 -18.04
N ASP A 186 -6.61 -0.17 -16.94
CA ASP A 186 -7.25 0.27 -15.70
C ASP A 186 -6.45 -0.23 -14.49
N TYR A 187 -6.64 0.44 -13.36
CA TYR A 187 -6.07 0.04 -12.09
C TYR A 187 -6.98 0.46 -10.93
N THR A 188 -7.38 -0.51 -10.12
CA THR A 188 -8.22 -0.27 -8.95
C THR A 188 -7.41 -0.31 -7.66
N PHE A 189 -7.51 0.75 -6.88
CA PHE A 189 -7.00 0.81 -5.51
C PHE A 189 -7.88 -0.04 -4.56
N CYS A 190 -7.58 -1.34 -4.45
CA CYS A 190 -8.32 -2.27 -3.58
C CYS A 190 -7.46 -2.78 -2.41
N LEU A 191 -7.69 -2.26 -1.20
CA LEU A 191 -6.97 -2.70 0.01
C LEU A 191 -7.26 -4.16 0.37
N ASN A 192 -8.47 -4.65 0.10
CA ASN A 192 -8.89 -6.00 0.46
C ASN A 192 -8.05 -7.09 -0.20
N HIS A 193 -7.46 -6.81 -1.38
CA HIS A 193 -6.55 -7.74 -2.06
C HIS A 193 -5.29 -8.05 -1.23
N PHE A 194 -4.96 -7.20 -0.25
CA PHE A 194 -3.77 -7.35 0.57
C PHE A 194 -4.06 -7.94 1.95
N ILE A 195 -5.33 -8.09 2.33
CA ILE A 195 -5.73 -8.58 3.65
C ILE A 195 -5.86 -10.11 3.59
N LYS A 196 -5.08 -10.78 4.44
CA LYS A 196 -5.02 -12.23 4.64
C LYS A 196 -5.31 -12.54 6.11
N LEU A 197 -6.51 -12.19 6.55
CA LEU A 197 -6.97 -12.38 7.92
C LEU A 197 -8.35 -13.03 7.92
N ASP A 198 -8.55 -14.07 8.73
CA ASP A 198 -9.88 -14.59 9.01
C ASP A 198 -10.54 -13.75 10.11
N LEU A 199 -11.58 -13.00 9.74
CA LEU A 199 -12.27 -12.07 10.63
C LEU A 199 -12.95 -12.76 11.81
N ARG A 200 -13.23 -14.06 11.69
CA ARG A 200 -13.93 -14.84 12.74
C ARG A 200 -13.06 -15.11 13.96
N GLU A 201 -11.76 -14.84 13.88
CA GLU A 201 -10.81 -15.14 14.95
C GLU A 201 -10.62 -13.99 15.96
N ILE A 202 -11.11 -12.77 15.68
CA ILE A 202 -10.92 -11.61 16.56
C ILE A 202 -12.14 -11.44 17.47
N THR A 203 -11.89 -11.41 18.78
CA THR A 203 -12.89 -11.26 19.84
C THR A 203 -12.47 -10.21 20.85
N GLU A 204 -13.39 -9.82 21.74
CA GLU A 204 -13.08 -8.91 22.85
C GLU A 204 -12.01 -9.43 23.81
N GLU A 205 -11.78 -10.74 23.82
CA GLU A 205 -10.86 -11.41 24.75
C GLU A 205 -9.45 -11.54 24.18
N ASN A 206 -9.28 -11.56 22.85
CA ASN A 206 -8.01 -11.91 22.23
C ASN A 206 -7.41 -10.82 21.32
N TYR A 207 -8.15 -9.76 20.98
CA TYR A 207 -7.70 -8.78 19.98
C TYR A 207 -6.32 -8.17 20.28
N GLN A 208 -5.96 -8.00 21.56
CA GLN A 208 -4.69 -7.43 22.00
C GLN A 208 -3.47 -8.31 21.68
N LEU A 209 -3.69 -9.58 21.34
CA LEU A 209 -2.64 -10.53 20.95
C LEU A 209 -2.27 -10.41 19.47
N TYR A 210 -3.10 -9.74 18.67
CA TYR A 210 -2.88 -9.61 17.23
C TYR A 210 -1.97 -8.42 16.92
N PRO A 211 -1.12 -8.53 15.88
CA PRO A 211 -0.35 -7.39 15.40
C PRO A 211 -1.29 -6.32 14.83
N ILE A 212 -0.86 -5.07 14.82
CA ILE A 212 -1.61 -3.95 14.25
C ILE A 212 -1.40 -3.77 12.72
N GLN A 213 -0.93 -4.81 12.04
CA GLN A 213 -0.55 -4.78 10.63
C GLN A 213 -1.78 -4.80 9.71
N LEU A 214 -1.61 -4.32 8.46
CA LEU A 214 -2.68 -4.31 7.46
C LEU A 214 -2.96 -5.72 6.94
N LYS A 215 -1.91 -6.47 6.58
CA LYS A 215 -2.05 -7.77 5.91
C LYS A 215 -2.71 -8.83 6.80
N SER A 216 -2.25 -9.00 8.03
CA SER A 216 -2.66 -10.11 8.90
C SER A 216 -2.89 -9.64 10.33
N GLY A 217 -3.44 -8.44 10.50
CA GLY A 217 -3.58 -7.80 11.81
C GLY A 217 -4.81 -6.92 11.94
N LEU A 218 -4.88 -6.21 13.06
CA LEU A 218 -6.05 -5.42 13.46
C LEU A 218 -6.39 -4.32 12.45
N CYS A 219 -5.42 -3.78 11.71
CA CYS A 219 -5.70 -2.80 10.66
C CYS A 219 -6.48 -3.43 9.49
N GLY A 220 -6.17 -4.68 9.12
CA GLY A 220 -6.94 -5.43 8.12
C GLY A 220 -8.36 -5.72 8.59
N TYR A 221 -8.52 -6.11 9.87
CA TYR A 221 -9.84 -6.28 10.50
C TYR A 221 -10.70 -5.01 10.40
N LEU A 222 -10.15 -3.85 10.81
CA LEU A 222 -10.86 -2.56 10.79
C LEU A 222 -11.26 -2.12 9.37
N ILE A 223 -10.49 -2.50 8.34
CA ILE A 223 -10.81 -2.21 6.94
C ILE A 223 -11.96 -3.10 6.45
N ASN A 224 -11.90 -4.40 6.76
CA ASN A 224 -12.82 -5.42 6.25
C ASN A 224 -14.22 -5.40 6.86
N GLU A 225 -14.40 -5.00 8.12
CA GLU A 225 -15.73 -5.03 8.80
C GLU A 225 -16.82 -4.12 8.18
N TYR A 226 -16.52 -3.40 7.09
CA TYR A 226 -17.42 -2.41 6.51
C TYR A 226 -17.50 -2.47 4.97
N ASN A 227 -17.33 -3.66 4.37
CA ASN A 227 -17.72 -3.94 2.97
C ASN A 227 -18.90 -4.90 2.92
#